data_AF-A0A2N2H2P8-F1
#
_entry.id   AF-A0A2N2H2P8-F1
#
_cell.length_a   1.000
_cell.length_b   1.000
_cell.length_c   1.000
_cell.angle_alpha   90.00
_cell.angle_beta   90.00
_cell.angle_gamma   90.00
#
_symmetry.space_group_name_H-M   'P 1'
#
loop_
_entity.id
_entity.type
_entity.pdbx_description
1 polymer ?
#
loop_
_entity_poly.entity_id
_entity_poly.type
_entity_poly.pdbx_seq_one_letter_code
_entity_poly.pdbx_strand_id
1 'polypeptide(L)'
;MKKPQLQSLNCPACGASISNDPGASSVKCQYCGNLLVFDDDDGPSDEEVDGFFAEDAAPPPAPRAPAPPQVIMVPNALDPKVQRQVQQAVSRATQVSKLAAVLPAIFIFTTLLIGGSIAYFTTRGVQENQKRVQAQVQKAQDEAEEKRKAAEKTRLDAQAKRERDQWSNLIEENRTSLPVGLDSLLAESLPQGWPTLTKGLSSAPITITWYAAYVSTYEQRTFAAFKAVLRKFDKKVKINVIPLPAQRGRNTQMMEAMLEILEQKGEGVFEELHERLAQEGRNLFMRENYSQLCEIMDCDLKKFQKAMKSRTHASKAAGLAAVSKKLNLDRQLVFRIQDSLFYDQMSIISRIDDVLEGFVKYPEAR
;
A
#
# COMPACT_ATOMS: atom_id res chain seq x y z
N MET A 1 47.27 -11.16 -9.63
CA MET A 1 46.00 -11.83 -9.24
C MET A 1 44.84 -11.04 -9.80
N LYS A 2 44.03 -11.62 -10.70
CA LYS A 2 42.83 -10.97 -11.23
C LYS A 2 41.78 -10.90 -10.11
N LYS A 3 41.23 -9.72 -9.83
CA LYS A 3 40.10 -9.60 -8.89
C LYS A 3 38.90 -10.34 -9.48
N PRO A 4 38.22 -11.23 -8.73
CA PRO A 4 37.01 -11.89 -9.21
C PRO A 4 35.97 -10.83 -9.55
N GLN A 5 35.36 -10.94 -10.73
CA GLN A 5 34.24 -10.08 -11.11
C GLN A 5 33.01 -10.53 -10.30
N LEU A 6 32.47 -9.62 -9.49
CA LEU A 6 31.24 -9.84 -8.75
C LEU A 6 30.08 -9.94 -9.74
N GLN A 7 29.28 -10.99 -9.65
CA GLN A 7 28.07 -11.13 -10.44
C GLN A 7 26.94 -10.33 -9.76
N SER A 8 26.28 -9.46 -10.52
CA SER A 8 25.10 -8.72 -10.05
C SER A 8 23.85 -9.53 -10.34
N LEU A 9 23.08 -9.89 -9.31
CA LEU A 9 21.80 -10.59 -9.44
C LEU A 9 20.67 -9.72 -8.88
N ASN A 10 19.45 -9.86 -9.38
CA ASN A 10 18.29 -9.11 -8.86
C ASN A 10 17.48 -9.99 -7.91
N CYS A 11 17.12 -9.47 -6.73
CA CYS A 11 16.29 -10.21 -5.80
C CYS A 11 14.85 -10.37 -6.36
N PRO A 12 14.31 -11.58 -6.52
CA PRO A 12 12.96 -11.80 -7.03
C PRO A 12 11.85 -11.19 -6.16
N ALA A 13 12.08 -11.01 -4.85
CA ALA A 13 11.06 -10.49 -3.94
C ALA A 13 10.88 -8.97 -4.04
N CYS A 14 11.97 -8.20 -4.20
CA CYS A 14 11.93 -6.73 -4.17
C CYS A 14 12.52 -6.05 -5.42
N GLY A 15 13.18 -6.81 -6.31
CA GLY A 15 13.82 -6.28 -7.52
C GLY A 15 15.15 -5.56 -7.29
N ALA A 16 15.66 -5.50 -6.06
CA ALA A 16 16.93 -4.84 -5.76
C ALA A 16 18.13 -5.63 -6.30
N SER A 17 19.13 -4.93 -6.85
CA SER A 17 20.37 -5.54 -7.32
C SER A 17 21.27 -5.85 -6.12
N ILE A 18 21.71 -7.11 -6.02
CA ILE A 18 22.62 -7.60 -5.00
C ILE A 18 23.93 -8.02 -5.65
N SER A 19 25.03 -7.70 -5.00
CA SER A 19 26.37 -8.15 -5.37
C SER A 19 26.75 -9.31 -4.46
N ASN A 20 27.07 -10.46 -5.03
CA ASN A 20 27.45 -11.65 -4.27
C ASN A 20 28.87 -12.12 -4.62
N ASP A 21 29.54 -12.75 -3.64
CA ASP A 21 30.77 -13.47 -3.89
C ASP A 21 30.47 -14.74 -4.73
N PRO A 22 31.24 -14.98 -5.80
CA PRO A 22 31.07 -16.17 -6.63
C PRO A 22 31.47 -17.41 -5.81
N GLY A 23 30.47 -18.12 -5.28
CA GLY A 23 30.64 -19.33 -4.45
C GLY A 23 29.77 -19.39 -3.20
N ALA A 24 28.99 -18.35 -2.89
CA ALA A 24 28.01 -18.43 -1.80
C ALA A 24 26.73 -19.13 -2.29
N SER A 25 26.41 -20.29 -1.70
CA SER A 25 25.19 -21.08 -1.98
C SER A 25 23.90 -20.44 -1.47
N SER A 26 23.99 -19.41 -0.63
CA SER A 26 22.83 -18.57 -0.29
C SER A 26 23.23 -17.15 0.09
N VAL A 27 22.36 -16.19 -0.20
CA VAL A 27 22.51 -14.77 0.16
C VAL A 27 21.22 -14.20 0.69
N LYS A 28 21.31 -13.54 1.84
CA LYS A 28 20.21 -12.73 2.37
C LYS A 28 20.20 -11.37 1.68
N CYS A 29 19.07 -11.01 1.05
CA CYS A 29 18.90 -9.70 0.45
C CYS A 29 19.01 -8.61 1.53
N GLN A 30 19.93 -7.67 1.36
CA GLN A 30 20.16 -6.57 2.30
C GLN A 30 18.95 -5.61 2.41
N TYR A 31 18.06 -5.61 1.42
CA TYR A 31 16.93 -4.69 1.35
C TYR A 31 15.65 -5.23 1.99
N CYS A 32 15.26 -6.48 1.67
CA CYS A 32 14.00 -7.07 2.16
C CYS A 32 14.20 -8.24 3.13
N GLY A 33 15.44 -8.68 3.36
CA GLY A 33 15.75 -9.80 4.24
C GLY A 33 15.41 -11.19 3.67
N ASN A 34 14.90 -11.26 2.43
CA ASN A 34 14.58 -12.54 1.79
C ASN A 34 15.87 -13.34 1.52
N LEU A 35 15.86 -14.63 1.83
CA LEU A 35 16.99 -15.53 1.60
C LEU A 35 16.89 -16.09 0.17
N LEU A 36 17.94 -15.92 -0.61
CA LEU A 36 18.09 -16.51 -1.94
C LEU A 36 19.01 -17.70 -1.81
N VAL A 37 18.54 -18.87 -2.24
CA VAL A 37 19.33 -20.10 -2.30
C VAL A 37 19.67 -20.33 -3.77
N PHE A 38 20.94 -20.58 -4.06
CA PHE A 38 21.43 -20.93 -5.38
C PHE A 38 21.64 -22.43 -5.39
N ASP A 39 20.85 -23.14 -6.20
CA ASP A 39 21.07 -24.56 -6.43
C ASP A 39 22.22 -24.68 -7.43
N ASP A 40 23.36 -25.23 -7.00
CA ASP A 40 24.60 -25.33 -7.78
C ASP A 40 24.53 -26.40 -8.91
N ASP A 41 23.34 -26.82 -9.34
CA ASP A 41 23.13 -28.12 -10.01
C ASP A 41 22.36 -28.09 -11.34
N ASP A 42 22.54 -27.04 -12.14
CA ASP A 42 22.06 -26.98 -13.54
C ASP A 42 23.24 -26.73 -14.53
N GLY A 43 24.36 -27.40 -14.29
CA GLY A 43 25.39 -27.55 -15.33
C GLY A 43 24.84 -28.42 -16.46
N PRO A 44 25.01 -28.06 -17.75
CA PRO A 44 24.62 -28.93 -18.84
C PRO A 44 25.44 -30.22 -18.74
N SER A 45 24.76 -31.34 -18.43
CA SER A 45 25.35 -32.66 -18.53
C SER A 45 25.51 -32.99 -20.02
N ASP A 46 26.74 -32.86 -20.50
CA ASP A 46 27.17 -33.43 -21.77
C ASP A 46 27.18 -34.96 -21.63
N GLU A 47 26.05 -35.64 -21.79
CA GLU A 47 26.04 -37.08 -22.01
C GLU A 47 24.92 -37.52 -22.96
N GLU A 48 25.38 -38.34 -23.92
CA GLU A 48 24.73 -38.88 -25.09
C GLU A 48 23.69 -39.98 -24.77
N VAL A 49 22.63 -39.96 -25.58
CA VAL A 49 21.84 -41.07 -26.18
C VAL A 49 21.53 -42.38 -25.39
N ASP A 50 20.26 -42.76 -25.54
CA ASP A 50 19.69 -44.12 -25.58
C ASP A 50 19.30 -44.84 -24.28
N GLY A 51 17.98 -44.98 -24.12
CA GLY A 51 17.39 -46.31 -23.97
C GLY A 51 16.61 -46.60 -22.68
N PHE A 52 15.38 -47.09 -22.90
CA PHE A 52 14.75 -48.20 -22.18
C PHE A 52 14.12 -47.97 -20.79
N PHE A 53 12.79 -48.14 -20.77
CA PHE A 53 11.88 -48.54 -19.69
C PHE A 53 12.45 -48.74 -18.27
N ALA A 54 11.91 -47.97 -17.30
CA ALA A 54 11.35 -48.51 -16.05
C ALA A 54 10.49 -47.45 -15.35
N GLU A 55 9.27 -47.84 -14.97
CA GLU A 55 8.46 -47.19 -13.95
C GLU A 55 9.18 -47.34 -12.60
N ASP A 56 9.45 -46.25 -11.89
CA ASP A 56 9.91 -46.33 -10.50
C ASP A 56 9.37 -45.19 -9.64
N ALA A 57 9.16 -45.55 -8.38
CA ALA A 57 8.26 -44.94 -7.41
C ALA A 57 8.62 -43.51 -6.97
N ALA A 58 7.58 -42.74 -6.67
CA ALA A 58 7.70 -41.43 -6.04
C ALA A 58 8.42 -41.51 -4.67
N PRO A 59 9.40 -40.63 -4.40
CA PRO A 59 10.07 -40.59 -3.10
C PRO A 59 9.13 -40.11 -1.99
N PRO A 60 9.32 -40.59 -0.74
CA PRO A 60 8.48 -40.18 0.39
C PRO A 60 8.64 -38.68 0.69
N PRO A 61 7.57 -37.98 1.11
CA PRO A 61 7.64 -36.57 1.43
C PRO A 61 8.56 -36.32 2.63
N ALA A 62 9.45 -35.34 2.48
CA ALA A 62 10.34 -34.87 3.54
C ALA A 62 9.55 -34.37 4.77
N PRO A 63 10.10 -34.51 5.98
CA PRO A 63 9.44 -34.10 7.23
C PRO A 63 9.18 -32.59 7.24
N ARG A 64 7.91 -32.21 7.43
CA ARG A 64 7.48 -30.82 7.57
C ARG A 64 8.13 -30.20 8.82
N ALA A 65 8.82 -29.09 8.66
CA ALA A 65 9.32 -28.29 9.76
C ALA A 65 8.17 -27.83 10.68
N PRO A 66 8.38 -27.78 12.01
CA PRO A 66 7.36 -27.36 12.96
C PRO A 66 6.94 -25.91 12.69
N ALA A 67 5.62 -25.69 12.63
CA ALA A 67 5.06 -24.36 12.47
C ALA A 67 5.53 -23.43 13.61
N PRO A 68 5.88 -22.16 13.31
CA PRO A 68 6.26 -21.21 14.33
C PRO A 68 5.10 -20.96 15.32
N PRO A 69 5.41 -20.73 16.60
CA PRO A 69 4.41 -20.52 17.63
C PRO A 69 3.53 -19.32 17.28
N GLN A 70 2.22 -19.57 17.15
CA GLN A 70 1.25 -18.50 16.97
C GLN A 70 1.16 -17.70 18.27
N VAL A 71 1.60 -16.44 18.21
CA VAL A 71 1.39 -15.48 19.30
C VAL A 71 -0.08 -15.11 19.31
N ILE A 72 -0.85 -15.79 20.15
CA ILE A 72 -2.22 -15.43 20.47
C ILE A 72 -2.16 -14.13 21.28
N MET A 73 -2.41 -12.99 20.62
CA MET A 73 -2.70 -11.74 21.32
C MET A 73 -4.06 -11.88 22.00
N VAL A 74 -4.05 -12.18 23.30
CA VAL A 74 -5.24 -12.18 24.15
C VAL A 74 -5.70 -10.73 24.31
N PRO A 75 -6.90 -10.34 23.83
CA PRO A 75 -7.42 -9.01 24.08
C PRO A 75 -7.87 -8.93 25.54
N ASN A 76 -7.47 -7.85 26.23
CA ASN A 76 -7.86 -7.48 27.60
C ASN A 76 -7.29 -8.35 28.74
N ALA A 77 -6.00 -8.16 29.03
CA ALA A 77 -5.56 -8.27 30.41
C ALA A 77 -6.14 -7.09 31.20
N LEU A 78 -7.17 -7.35 32.03
CA LEU A 78 -7.49 -6.47 33.15
C LEU A 78 -6.20 -6.20 33.94
N ASP A 79 -6.03 -4.97 34.42
CA ASP A 79 -4.91 -4.60 35.30
C ASP A 79 -4.69 -5.71 36.36
N PRO A 80 -3.46 -6.23 36.52
CA PRO A 80 -3.18 -7.35 37.42
C PRO A 80 -3.65 -7.12 38.86
N LYS A 81 -3.81 -5.86 39.30
CA LYS A 81 -4.42 -5.53 40.60
C LYS A 81 -5.92 -5.83 40.63
N VAL A 82 -6.65 -5.48 39.57
CA VAL A 82 -8.09 -5.76 39.43
C VAL A 82 -8.33 -7.27 39.35
N GLN A 83 -7.48 -7.99 38.63
CA GLN A 83 -7.57 -9.45 38.54
C GLN A 83 -7.38 -10.14 39.91
N ARG A 84 -6.42 -9.66 40.73
CA ARG A 84 -6.23 -10.15 42.11
C ARG A 84 -7.41 -9.82 43.02
N GLN A 85 -7.99 -8.63 42.91
CA GLN A 85 -9.16 -8.25 43.70
C GLN A 85 -10.38 -9.11 43.37
N VAL A 86 -10.63 -9.38 42.08
CA VAL A 86 -11.71 -10.27 41.65
C VAL A 86 -11.47 -11.70 42.11
N GLN A 87 -10.24 -12.23 41.98
CA GLN A 87 -9.92 -13.58 42.48
C GLN A 87 -10.08 -13.71 44.00
N GLN A 88 -9.69 -12.69 44.78
CA GLN A 88 -9.89 -12.68 46.23
C GLN A 88 -11.37 -12.57 46.63
N ALA A 89 -12.19 -11.84 45.87
CA ALA A 89 -13.62 -11.78 46.11
C ALA A 89 -14.32 -13.12 45.80
N VAL A 90 -13.95 -13.76 44.68
CA VAL A 90 -14.50 -15.06 44.27
C VAL A 90 -14.09 -16.19 45.22
N SER A 91 -12.86 -16.18 45.74
CA SER A 91 -12.40 -17.18 46.72
C SER A 91 -13.12 -17.04 48.07
N ARG A 92 -13.41 -15.80 48.50
CA ARG A 92 -14.21 -15.55 49.71
C ARG A 92 -15.67 -16.01 49.52
N ALA A 93 -16.28 -15.71 48.37
CA ALA A 93 -17.65 -16.15 48.08
C ALA A 93 -17.80 -17.69 48.02
N THR A 94 -16.81 -18.39 47.45
CA THR A 94 -16.81 -19.86 47.37
C THR A 94 -16.50 -20.56 48.71
N GLN A 95 -15.79 -19.92 49.64
CA GLN A 95 -15.63 -20.46 50.99
C GLN A 95 -16.90 -20.31 51.85
N VAL A 96 -17.66 -19.23 51.66
CA VAL A 96 -18.93 -19.02 52.39
C VAL A 96 -20.03 -19.98 51.91
N SER A 97 -20.08 -20.33 50.63
CA SER A 97 -21.07 -21.27 50.10
C SER A 97 -20.87 -22.72 50.57
N LYS A 98 -19.63 -23.14 50.86
CA LYS A 98 -19.33 -24.48 51.40
C LYS A 98 -19.75 -24.65 52.87
N LEU A 99 -19.73 -23.57 53.66
CA LEU A 99 -20.22 -23.60 55.06
C LEU A 99 -21.76 -23.55 55.14
N ALA A 100 -22.42 -22.91 54.19
CA ALA A 100 -23.88 -22.86 54.12
C ALA A 100 -24.54 -24.20 53.76
N ALA A 101 -23.82 -25.12 53.13
CA ALA A 101 -24.34 -26.43 52.72
C ALA A 101 -24.41 -27.48 53.85
N VAL A 102 -23.72 -27.28 54.98
CA VAL A 102 -23.61 -28.28 56.07
C VAL A 102 -24.48 -27.94 57.29
N LEU A 103 -24.95 -26.70 57.40
CA LEU A 103 -25.78 -26.24 58.52
C LEU A 103 -27.30 -26.49 58.45
N PRO A 104 -27.96 -26.83 57.31
CA PRO A 104 -29.41 -27.04 57.33
C PRO A 104 -29.83 -28.36 58.00
N ALA A 105 -28.98 -29.39 58.06
CA ALA A 105 -29.41 -30.72 58.50
C ALA A 105 -29.56 -30.87 60.03
N ILE A 106 -28.94 -30.00 60.84
CA ILE A 106 -28.95 -30.12 62.32
C ILE A 106 -29.98 -29.19 62.99
N PHE A 107 -30.46 -28.15 62.31
CA PHE A 107 -31.41 -27.18 62.89
C PHE A 107 -32.89 -27.42 62.54
N ILE A 108 -33.20 -28.34 61.61
CA ILE A 108 -34.57 -28.59 61.13
C ILE A 108 -35.42 -29.37 62.16
N PHE A 109 -34.83 -30.06 63.15
CA PHE A 109 -35.60 -30.89 64.07
C PHE A 109 -36.05 -30.20 65.38
N THR A 110 -35.50 -29.04 65.74
CA THR A 110 -35.78 -28.38 67.04
C THR A 110 -36.60 -27.09 66.97
N THR A 111 -36.86 -26.51 65.80
CA THR A 111 -37.55 -25.20 65.67
C THR A 111 -38.98 -25.25 65.12
N LEU A 112 -39.48 -26.43 64.77
CA LEU A 112 -40.72 -26.61 64.00
C LEU A 112 -42.04 -26.37 64.76
N LEU A 113 -42.04 -26.05 66.06
CA LEU A 113 -43.28 -25.78 66.80
C LEU A 113 -43.35 -24.42 67.54
N ILE A 114 -42.27 -23.63 67.57
CA ILE A 114 -42.27 -22.28 68.19
C ILE A 114 -41.71 -21.18 67.25
N GLY A 115 -40.99 -21.54 66.17
CA GLY A 115 -40.22 -20.57 65.34
C GLY A 115 -40.88 -20.09 64.03
N GLY A 116 -42.11 -20.49 63.71
CA GLY A 116 -42.75 -20.20 62.42
C GLY A 116 -42.96 -18.71 62.11
N SER A 117 -43.16 -17.89 63.15
CA SER A 117 -43.38 -16.45 63.00
C SER A 117 -42.07 -15.67 62.82
N ILE A 118 -40.98 -16.08 63.48
CA ILE A 118 -39.69 -15.36 63.45
C ILE A 118 -38.93 -15.63 62.15
N ALA A 119 -39.03 -16.83 61.58
CA ALA A 119 -38.41 -17.18 60.29
C ALA A 119 -39.03 -16.44 59.08
N TYR A 120 -40.31 -16.07 59.16
CA TYR A 120 -40.98 -15.32 58.09
C TYR A 120 -40.53 -13.84 58.02
N PHE A 121 -40.20 -13.22 59.15
CA PHE A 121 -39.70 -11.83 59.16
C PHE A 121 -38.22 -11.73 58.74
N THR A 122 -37.39 -12.72 59.04
CA THR A 122 -35.95 -12.70 58.66
C THR A 122 -35.74 -12.93 57.16
N THR A 123 -36.57 -13.77 56.53
CA THR A 123 -36.47 -14.07 55.08
C THR A 123 -36.87 -12.89 54.20
N ARG A 124 -37.88 -12.10 54.59
CA ARG A 124 -38.29 -10.89 53.85
C ARG A 124 -37.19 -9.82 53.84
N GLY A 125 -36.53 -9.60 54.98
CA GLY A 125 -35.42 -8.63 55.08
C GLY A 125 -34.20 -9.01 54.23
N VAL A 126 -33.87 -10.31 54.16
CA VAL A 126 -32.77 -10.81 53.33
C VAL A 126 -33.08 -10.62 51.84
N GLN A 127 -34.31 -10.90 51.41
CA GLN A 127 -34.71 -10.76 50.01
C GLN A 127 -34.69 -9.29 49.53
N GLU A 128 -35.13 -8.35 50.37
CA GLU A 128 -35.05 -6.91 50.07
C GLU A 128 -33.61 -6.42 49.99
N ASN A 129 -32.75 -6.88 50.93
CA ASN A 129 -31.33 -6.53 50.89
C ASN A 129 -30.65 -7.08 49.63
N GLN A 130 -30.95 -8.32 49.25
CA GLN A 130 -30.43 -8.92 48.02
C GLN A 130 -30.84 -8.14 46.77
N LYS A 131 -32.09 -7.68 46.68
CA LYS A 131 -32.55 -6.82 45.58
C LYS A 131 -31.80 -5.48 45.54
N ARG A 132 -31.55 -4.86 46.70
CA ARG A 132 -30.77 -3.60 46.78
C ARG A 132 -29.33 -3.80 46.32
N VAL A 133 -28.70 -4.90 46.74
CA VAL A 133 -27.34 -5.24 46.31
C VAL A 133 -27.30 -5.51 44.80
N GLN A 134 -28.25 -6.26 44.25
CA GLN A 134 -28.34 -6.50 42.80
C GLN A 134 -28.54 -5.19 42.02
N ALA A 135 -29.42 -4.31 42.48
CA ALA A 135 -29.63 -3.01 41.85
C ALA A 135 -28.38 -2.11 41.90
N GLN A 136 -27.63 -2.14 43.01
CA GLN A 136 -26.36 -1.41 43.13
C GLN A 136 -25.28 -1.99 42.21
N VAL A 137 -25.18 -3.31 42.11
CA VAL A 137 -24.23 -3.97 41.20
C VAL A 137 -24.57 -3.64 39.74
N GLN A 138 -25.85 -3.73 39.35
CA GLN A 138 -26.27 -3.37 38.00
C GLN A 138 -25.95 -1.90 37.69
N LYS A 139 -26.30 -0.99 38.60
CA LYS A 139 -25.99 0.43 38.45
C LYS A 139 -24.47 0.68 38.29
N ALA A 140 -23.65 0.00 39.08
CA ALA A 140 -22.20 0.10 38.97
C ALA A 140 -21.65 -0.47 37.65
N GLN A 141 -22.27 -1.54 37.13
CA GLN A 141 -21.92 -2.12 35.82
C GLN A 141 -22.30 -1.16 34.69
N ASP A 142 -23.49 -0.57 34.74
CA ASP A 142 -23.97 0.40 33.74
C ASP A 142 -23.07 1.65 33.73
N GLU A 143 -22.75 2.21 34.90
CA GLU A 143 -21.81 3.34 35.04
C GLU A 143 -20.40 2.98 34.53
N ALA A 144 -19.93 1.76 34.77
CA ALA A 144 -18.64 1.30 34.27
C ALA A 144 -18.65 1.13 32.74
N GLU A 145 -19.74 0.63 32.16
CA GLU A 145 -19.91 0.50 30.72
C GLU A 145 -19.97 1.88 30.05
N GLU A 146 -20.71 2.83 30.61
CA GLU A 146 -20.77 4.21 30.13
C GLU A 146 -19.38 4.87 30.13
N LYS A 147 -18.64 4.72 31.23
CA LYS A 147 -17.25 5.22 31.33
C LYS A 147 -16.34 4.56 30.30
N ARG A 148 -16.50 3.26 30.03
CA ARG A 148 -15.72 2.55 28.99
C ARG A 148 -16.04 3.08 27.60
N LYS A 149 -17.32 3.26 27.26
CA LYS A 149 -17.74 3.84 25.97
C LYS A 149 -17.22 5.28 25.80
N ALA A 150 -17.28 6.10 26.84
CA ALA A 150 -16.75 7.46 26.82
C ALA A 150 -15.22 7.51 26.64
N ALA A 151 -14.49 6.62 27.33
CA ALA A 151 -13.04 6.50 27.18
C ALA A 151 -12.64 5.99 25.78
N GLU A 152 -13.37 5.02 25.25
CA GLU A 152 -13.16 4.51 23.89
C GLU A 152 -13.41 5.58 22.84
N LYS A 153 -14.50 6.34 22.96
CA LYS A 153 -14.79 7.48 22.08
C LYS A 153 -13.66 8.50 22.11
N THR A 154 -13.23 8.93 23.30
CA THR A 154 -12.10 9.88 23.47
C THR A 154 -10.82 9.35 22.82
N ARG A 155 -10.54 8.04 22.93
CA ARG A 155 -9.38 7.40 22.30
C ARG A 155 -9.47 7.44 20.77
N LEU A 156 -10.63 7.12 20.21
CA LEU A 156 -10.88 7.17 18.77
C LEU A 156 -10.78 8.60 18.22
N ASP A 157 -11.34 9.57 18.93
CA ASP A 157 -11.25 10.99 18.57
C ASP A 157 -9.79 11.49 18.59
N ALA A 158 -9.02 11.11 19.62
CA ALA A 158 -7.59 11.42 19.70
C ALA A 158 -6.78 10.74 18.58
N GLN A 159 -7.14 9.51 18.20
CA GLN A 159 -6.52 8.83 17.06
C GLN A 159 -6.84 9.55 15.75
N ALA A 160 -8.12 9.87 15.49
CA ALA A 160 -8.54 10.58 14.29
C ALA A 160 -7.89 11.97 14.17
N LYS A 161 -7.68 12.65 15.31
CA LYS A 161 -6.93 13.90 15.35
C LYS A 161 -5.46 13.71 14.96
N ARG A 162 -4.77 12.72 15.55
CA ARG A 162 -3.37 12.42 15.19
C ARG A 162 -3.21 12.06 13.71
N GLU A 163 -4.12 11.25 13.17
CA GLU A 163 -4.15 10.92 11.75
C GLU A 163 -4.33 12.18 10.89
N ARG A 164 -5.28 13.06 11.26
CA ARG A 164 -5.49 14.34 10.56
C ARG A 164 -4.24 15.20 10.59
N ASP A 165 -3.64 15.39 11.78
CA ASP A 165 -2.45 16.22 11.95
C ASP A 165 -1.26 15.66 11.13
N GLN A 166 -1.10 14.33 11.10
CA GLN A 166 -0.09 13.65 10.28
C GLN A 166 -0.29 13.92 8.79
N TRP A 167 -1.53 13.85 8.30
CA TRP A 167 -1.85 14.13 6.90
C TRP A 167 -1.65 15.59 6.53
N SER A 168 -2.11 16.52 7.38
CA SER A 168 -1.90 17.96 7.16
C SER A 168 -0.40 18.29 7.09
N ASN A 169 0.41 17.72 7.99
CA ASN A 169 1.86 17.91 7.97
C ASN A 169 2.48 17.37 6.68
N LEU A 170 2.10 16.15 6.25
CA LEU A 170 2.61 15.58 4.99
C LEU A 170 2.25 16.45 3.78
N ILE A 171 1.02 16.97 3.72
CA ILE A 171 0.58 17.85 2.62
C ILE A 171 1.39 19.14 2.62
N GLU A 172 1.59 19.76 3.78
CA GLU A 172 2.31 21.02 3.91
C GLU A 172 3.82 20.88 3.63
N GLU A 173 4.44 19.79 4.09
CA GLU A 173 5.83 19.45 3.75
C GLU A 173 6.01 19.31 2.24
N ASN A 174 5.06 18.65 1.54
CA ASN A 174 5.14 18.50 0.09
C ASN A 174 4.72 19.76 -0.68
N ARG A 175 3.83 20.60 -0.13
CA ARG A 175 3.44 21.89 -0.71
C ARG A 175 4.62 22.86 -0.71
N THR A 176 5.35 22.94 0.41
CA THR A 176 6.55 23.79 0.53
C THR A 176 7.75 23.27 -0.28
N SER A 177 7.73 22.00 -0.69
CA SER A 177 8.74 21.41 -1.58
C SER A 177 8.59 21.81 -3.05
N LEU A 178 7.48 22.48 -3.42
CA LEU A 178 7.28 22.98 -4.77
C LEU A 178 8.39 24.00 -5.11
N PRO A 179 9.10 23.83 -6.24
CA PRO A 179 9.96 24.89 -6.74
C PRO A 179 9.12 26.15 -6.92
N VAL A 180 9.55 27.26 -6.33
CA VAL A 180 8.87 28.56 -6.53
C VAL A 180 8.77 28.82 -8.03
N GLY A 181 7.55 29.07 -8.50
CA GLY A 181 7.28 29.27 -9.91
C GLY A 181 7.16 28.00 -10.74
N LEU A 182 6.93 26.81 -10.14
CA LEU A 182 6.65 25.61 -10.93
C LEU A 182 5.43 25.80 -11.84
N ASP A 183 4.37 26.44 -11.36
CA ASP A 183 3.17 26.70 -12.17
C ASP A 183 3.48 27.66 -13.32
N SER A 184 4.21 28.75 -13.04
CA SER A 184 4.72 29.64 -14.08
C SER A 184 5.61 28.90 -15.05
N LEU A 185 6.47 28.01 -14.55
CA LEU A 185 7.38 27.21 -15.37
C LEU A 185 6.60 26.29 -16.30
N LEU A 186 5.58 25.59 -15.80
CA LEU A 186 4.74 24.71 -16.59
C LEU A 186 3.91 25.53 -17.59
N ALA A 187 3.36 26.66 -17.19
CA ALA A 187 2.59 27.54 -18.06
C ALA A 187 3.44 28.17 -19.18
N GLU A 188 4.68 28.58 -18.87
CA GLU A 188 5.63 29.14 -19.84
C GLU A 188 6.20 28.07 -20.76
N SER A 189 6.41 26.85 -20.25
CA SER A 189 7.21 25.85 -20.95
C SER A 189 6.40 24.75 -21.62
N LEU A 190 5.14 24.52 -21.24
CA LEU A 190 4.24 23.65 -21.98
C LEU A 190 3.62 24.47 -23.12
N PRO A 191 3.87 24.10 -24.39
CA PRO A 191 3.25 24.78 -25.52
C PRO A 191 1.72 24.78 -25.39
N GLN A 192 1.07 25.83 -25.86
CA GLN A 192 -0.39 25.81 -26.00
C GLN A 192 -0.80 24.61 -26.86
N GLY A 193 -1.81 23.85 -26.42
CA GLY A 193 -2.18 22.58 -27.05
C GLY A 193 -1.21 21.43 -26.75
N TRP A 194 -0.54 21.46 -25.60
CA TRP A 194 0.26 20.31 -25.17
C TRP A 194 -0.65 19.11 -24.88
N PRO A 195 -0.42 17.94 -25.51
CA PRO A 195 -1.24 16.76 -25.29
C PRO A 195 -1.23 16.39 -23.82
N THR A 196 -2.41 16.47 -23.19
CA THR A 196 -2.61 16.08 -21.81
C THR A 196 -3.70 15.01 -21.79
N LEU A 197 -3.36 13.81 -21.34
CA LEU A 197 -4.33 12.74 -21.18
C LEU A 197 -5.04 12.98 -19.86
N THR A 198 -6.31 13.36 -19.93
CA THR A 198 -7.15 13.50 -18.73
C THR A 198 -8.05 12.28 -18.58
N LYS A 199 -7.96 11.62 -17.43
CA LYS A 199 -8.80 10.49 -17.03
C LYS A 199 -9.55 10.78 -15.74
N GLY A 200 -10.77 10.26 -15.64
CA GLY A 200 -11.67 10.52 -14.51
C GLY A 200 -12.62 11.69 -14.78
N LEU A 201 -13.50 11.96 -13.80
CA LEU A 201 -14.53 12.99 -13.94
C LEU A 201 -13.89 14.38 -13.92
N SER A 202 -14.31 15.29 -14.81
CA SER A 202 -13.75 16.65 -14.89
C SER A 202 -13.91 17.42 -13.57
N SER A 203 -15.01 17.17 -12.84
CA SER A 203 -15.36 17.74 -11.53
C SER A 203 -14.80 16.96 -10.34
N ALA A 204 -13.91 15.98 -10.56
CA ALA A 204 -13.32 15.22 -9.47
C ALA A 204 -12.59 16.15 -8.48
N PRO A 205 -12.85 16.02 -7.17
CA PRO A 205 -12.28 16.88 -6.15
C PRO A 205 -10.80 16.62 -5.87
N ILE A 206 -10.20 15.57 -6.43
CA ILE A 206 -8.77 15.27 -6.34
C ILE A 206 -8.20 15.22 -7.75
N THR A 207 -7.22 16.08 -8.04
CA THR A 207 -6.47 16.04 -9.30
C THR A 207 -5.04 15.55 -9.06
N ILE A 208 -4.64 14.53 -9.80
CA ILE A 208 -3.27 14.03 -9.88
C ILE A 208 -2.72 14.44 -11.24
N THR A 209 -1.61 15.17 -11.29
CA THR A 209 -0.89 15.47 -12.53
C THR A 209 0.41 14.70 -12.54
N TRP A 210 0.53 13.73 -13.42
CA TRP A 210 1.71 12.90 -13.60
C TRP A 210 2.55 13.39 -14.79
N TYR A 211 3.82 13.66 -14.52
CA TYR A 211 4.82 14.01 -15.52
C TYR A 211 5.51 12.73 -16.01
N ALA A 212 4.99 12.13 -17.07
CA ALA A 212 5.40 10.81 -17.54
C ALA A 212 6.65 10.87 -18.42
N ALA A 213 7.74 10.26 -17.95
CA ALA A 213 9.00 10.16 -18.66
C ALA A 213 9.16 8.77 -19.31
N TYR A 214 8.68 8.57 -20.54
CA TYR A 214 8.58 7.25 -21.19
C TYR A 214 9.93 6.60 -21.54
N VAL A 215 10.64 6.10 -20.54
CA VAL A 215 11.90 5.38 -20.76
C VAL A 215 12.15 4.27 -19.76
N SER A 216 11.31 4.11 -18.73
CA SER A 216 11.60 3.20 -17.64
C SER A 216 10.45 2.21 -17.39
N THR A 217 10.77 1.16 -16.64
CA THR A 217 9.77 0.21 -16.14
C THR A 217 8.88 0.83 -15.06
N TYR A 218 9.27 1.98 -14.49
CA TYR A 218 8.50 2.67 -13.46
C TYR A 218 7.22 3.27 -14.02
N GLU A 219 7.23 3.79 -15.25
CA GLU A 219 6.02 4.35 -15.87
C GLU A 219 4.95 3.28 -16.06
N GLN A 220 5.33 2.04 -16.37
CA GLN A 220 4.39 0.92 -16.49
C GLN A 220 3.68 0.62 -15.17
N ARG A 221 4.44 0.60 -14.07
CA ARG A 221 3.91 0.37 -12.71
C ARG A 221 3.01 1.52 -12.27
N THR A 222 3.44 2.75 -12.50
CA THR A 222 2.66 3.96 -12.22
C THR A 222 1.35 3.95 -12.99
N PHE A 223 1.38 3.58 -14.26
CA PHE A 223 0.18 3.49 -15.08
C PHE A 223 -0.80 2.43 -14.56
N ALA A 224 -0.31 1.24 -14.21
CA ALA A 224 -1.12 0.19 -13.61
C ALA A 224 -1.73 0.63 -12.26
N ALA A 225 -0.95 1.31 -11.42
CA ALA A 225 -1.42 1.87 -10.14
C ALA A 225 -2.51 2.92 -10.36
N PHE A 226 -2.35 3.83 -11.32
CA PHE A 226 -3.36 4.84 -11.65
C PHE A 226 -4.64 4.25 -12.22
N LYS A 227 -4.56 3.16 -13.02
CA LYS A 227 -5.74 2.39 -13.40
C LYS A 227 -6.46 1.76 -12.21
N ALA A 228 -5.74 1.31 -11.19
CA ALA A 228 -6.35 0.82 -9.94
C ALA A 228 -6.99 1.96 -9.15
N VAL A 229 -6.31 3.10 -9.03
CA VAL A 229 -6.81 4.32 -8.37
C VAL A 229 -8.11 4.82 -9.01
N LEU A 230 -8.15 4.96 -10.34
CA LEU A 230 -9.37 5.42 -11.03
C LEU A 230 -10.56 4.50 -10.79
N ARG A 231 -10.33 3.18 -10.64
CA ARG A 231 -11.38 2.20 -10.30
C ARG A 231 -11.82 2.30 -8.84
N LYS A 232 -10.87 2.42 -7.90
CA LYS A 232 -11.15 2.47 -6.46
C LYS A 232 -11.78 3.78 -6.02
N PHE A 233 -11.33 4.90 -6.58
CA PHE A 233 -11.77 6.26 -6.24
C PHE A 233 -12.65 6.88 -7.33
N ASP A 234 -13.53 6.08 -7.93
CA ASP A 234 -14.40 6.51 -9.02
C ASP A 234 -15.07 7.86 -8.73
N LYS A 235 -15.05 8.76 -9.72
CA LYS A 235 -15.51 10.17 -9.67
C LYS A 235 -14.81 11.08 -8.66
N LYS A 236 -14.00 10.54 -7.74
CA LYS A 236 -13.27 11.33 -6.73
C LYS A 236 -11.91 11.79 -7.22
N VAL A 237 -11.29 11.03 -8.13
CA VAL A 237 -9.95 11.31 -8.66
C VAL A 237 -10.01 11.55 -10.18
N LYS A 238 -9.28 12.57 -10.60
CA LYS A 238 -8.92 12.86 -11.99
C LYS A 238 -7.41 12.80 -12.13
N ILE A 239 -6.93 12.16 -13.19
CA ILE A 239 -5.50 12.01 -13.47
C ILE A 239 -5.21 12.70 -14.80
N ASN A 240 -4.27 13.64 -14.78
CA ASN A 240 -3.70 14.28 -15.96
C ASN A 240 -2.32 13.68 -16.21
N VAL A 241 -2.07 13.13 -17.39
CA VAL A 241 -0.75 12.66 -17.78
C VAL A 241 -0.15 13.63 -18.78
N ILE A 242 1.00 14.21 -18.40
CA ILE A 242 1.77 15.13 -19.21
C ILE A 242 3.01 14.37 -19.71
N PRO A 243 3.08 14.03 -21.01
CA PRO A 243 4.23 13.34 -21.56
C PRO A 243 5.44 14.28 -21.56
N LEU A 244 6.58 13.83 -21.03
CA LEU A 244 7.84 14.58 -21.07
C LEU A 244 8.99 13.64 -21.50
N PRO A 245 9.98 14.13 -22.27
CA PRO A 245 11.13 13.30 -22.62
C PRO A 245 11.99 13.08 -21.38
N ALA A 246 12.46 11.85 -21.15
CA ALA A 246 13.41 11.61 -20.07
C ALA A 246 14.78 12.18 -20.43
N GLN A 247 15.50 12.74 -19.46
CA GLN A 247 16.74 13.46 -19.77
C GLN A 247 17.92 12.59 -20.22
N ARG A 248 17.94 11.29 -19.87
CA ARG A 248 19.09 10.42 -20.14
C ARG A 248 19.17 10.02 -21.61
N GLY A 249 19.91 10.78 -22.42
CA GLY A 249 20.34 10.36 -23.76
C GLY A 249 19.41 10.79 -24.89
N ARG A 250 19.13 9.86 -25.83
CA ARG A 250 18.49 10.14 -27.14
C ARG A 250 16.96 10.19 -27.09
N ASN A 251 16.35 10.39 -25.92
CA ASN A 251 14.89 10.25 -25.74
C ASN A 251 14.09 11.43 -26.28
N THR A 252 14.76 12.53 -26.67
CA THR A 252 14.12 13.58 -27.46
C THR A 252 13.55 13.05 -28.77
N GLN A 253 14.20 12.01 -29.35
CA GLN A 253 13.69 11.38 -30.57
C GLN A 253 12.41 10.58 -30.34
N MET A 254 12.25 9.93 -29.18
CA MET A 254 10.99 9.27 -28.83
C MET A 254 9.88 10.33 -28.70
N MET A 255 10.17 11.46 -28.05
CA MET A 255 9.20 12.55 -27.99
C MET A 255 8.85 13.11 -29.37
N GLU A 256 9.81 13.21 -30.29
CA GLU A 256 9.52 13.57 -31.69
C GLU A 256 8.63 12.56 -32.39
N ALA A 257 8.86 11.26 -32.18
CA ALA A 257 8.00 10.20 -32.71
C ALA A 257 6.57 10.30 -32.17
N MET A 258 6.42 10.49 -30.86
CA MET A 258 5.10 10.69 -30.24
C MET A 258 4.39 11.92 -30.79
N LEU A 259 5.11 13.04 -30.93
CA LEU A 259 4.56 14.28 -31.47
C LEU A 259 4.10 14.13 -32.91
N GLU A 260 4.85 13.40 -33.74
CA GLU A 260 4.43 13.11 -35.11
C GLU A 260 3.19 12.21 -35.18
N ILE A 261 3.09 11.20 -34.32
CA ILE A 261 1.90 10.35 -34.24
C ILE A 261 0.67 11.18 -33.86
N LEU A 262 0.81 12.06 -32.88
CA LEU A 262 -0.26 12.95 -32.42
C LEU A 262 -0.64 13.99 -33.48
N GLU A 263 0.32 14.51 -34.24
CA GLU A 263 0.05 15.41 -35.37
C GLU A 263 -0.78 14.71 -36.46
N GLN A 264 -0.46 13.44 -36.76
CA GLN A 264 -1.15 12.70 -37.83
C GLN A 264 -2.52 12.16 -37.42
N LYS A 265 -2.66 11.68 -36.18
CA LYS A 265 -3.86 10.96 -35.71
C LYS A 265 -4.74 11.82 -34.78
N GLY A 266 -4.26 13.00 -34.37
CA GLY A 266 -4.94 13.90 -33.44
C GLY A 266 -4.71 13.54 -31.97
N GLU A 267 -5.16 14.41 -31.07
CA GLU A 267 -4.97 14.24 -29.62
C GLU A 267 -5.75 13.04 -29.05
N GLY A 268 -6.82 12.60 -29.72
CA GLY A 268 -7.66 11.49 -29.28
C GLY A 268 -6.95 10.15 -29.17
N VAL A 269 -5.84 9.95 -29.90
CA VAL A 269 -5.05 8.70 -29.80
C VAL A 269 -4.00 8.72 -28.69
N PHE A 270 -3.87 9.82 -27.95
CA PHE A 270 -2.82 9.94 -26.94
C PHE A 270 -2.94 8.88 -25.84
N GLU A 271 -4.16 8.51 -25.47
CA GLU A 271 -4.39 7.41 -24.53
C GLU A 271 -3.84 6.09 -25.06
N GLU A 272 -4.24 5.70 -26.27
CA GLU A 272 -3.79 4.43 -26.86
C GLU A 272 -2.26 4.42 -27.00
N LEU A 273 -1.68 5.52 -27.48
CA LEU A 273 -0.23 5.69 -27.56
C LEU A 273 0.44 5.51 -26.19
N HIS A 274 -0.11 6.15 -25.14
CA HIS A 274 0.37 6.03 -23.77
C HIS A 274 0.29 4.57 -23.28
N GLU A 275 -0.81 3.87 -23.55
CA GLU A 275 -0.99 2.47 -23.19
C GLU A 275 0.01 1.55 -23.90
N ARG A 276 0.24 1.75 -25.20
CA ARG A 276 1.21 0.96 -25.97
C ARG A 276 2.63 1.15 -25.44
N LEU A 277 3.03 2.39 -25.19
CA LEU A 277 4.34 2.70 -24.60
C LEU A 277 4.48 2.08 -23.20
N ALA A 278 3.41 2.07 -22.41
CA ALA A 278 3.41 1.43 -21.10
C ALA A 278 3.43 -0.11 -21.18
N GLN A 279 2.85 -0.74 -22.20
CA GLN A 279 2.81 -2.20 -22.35
C GLN A 279 4.12 -2.76 -22.92
N GLU A 280 4.57 -2.21 -24.05
CA GLU A 280 5.73 -2.73 -24.79
C GLU A 280 7.06 -2.37 -24.13
N GLY A 281 7.07 -1.32 -23.30
CA GLY A 281 8.20 -0.95 -22.46
C GLY A 281 9.47 -0.64 -23.23
N ARG A 282 10.60 -1.21 -22.77
CA ARG A 282 11.95 -0.91 -23.27
C ARG A 282 12.14 -1.20 -24.75
N ASN A 283 11.33 -2.07 -25.34
CA ASN A 283 11.47 -2.43 -26.75
C ASN A 283 11.12 -1.24 -27.65
N LEU A 284 10.07 -0.48 -27.37
CA LEU A 284 9.69 0.66 -28.21
C LEU A 284 10.58 1.89 -28.03
N PHE A 285 11.35 1.99 -26.94
CA PHE A 285 12.22 3.14 -26.68
C PHE A 285 13.48 3.18 -27.56
N MET A 286 13.74 2.13 -28.35
CA MET A 286 14.86 2.09 -29.27
C MET A 286 14.52 2.79 -30.59
N ARG A 287 15.48 3.55 -31.13
CA ARG A 287 15.27 4.39 -32.33
C ARG A 287 14.82 3.57 -33.54
N GLU A 288 15.32 2.34 -33.61
CA GLU A 288 15.05 1.38 -34.67
C GLU A 288 13.58 0.95 -34.68
N ASN A 289 12.89 1.06 -33.53
CA ASN A 289 11.51 0.59 -33.33
C ASN A 289 10.46 1.70 -33.44
N TYR A 290 10.85 2.96 -33.67
CA TYR A 290 9.87 4.06 -33.83
C TYR A 290 8.97 3.88 -35.06
N SER A 291 9.46 3.24 -36.12
CA SER A 291 8.62 2.91 -37.29
C SER A 291 7.56 1.87 -36.95
N GLN A 292 7.90 0.86 -36.12
CA GLN A 292 6.93 -0.13 -35.64
C GLN A 292 5.86 0.51 -34.77
N LEU A 293 6.23 1.46 -33.91
CA LEU A 293 5.25 2.25 -33.16
C LEU A 293 4.30 2.99 -34.10
N CYS A 294 4.80 3.55 -35.20
CA CYS A 294 3.93 4.19 -36.18
C CYS A 294 2.96 3.21 -36.87
N GLU A 295 3.45 2.03 -37.24
CA GLU A 295 2.63 0.98 -37.84
C GLU A 295 1.53 0.48 -36.87
N ILE A 296 1.87 0.27 -35.59
CA ILE A 296 0.93 -0.12 -34.54
C ILE A 296 -0.18 0.94 -34.37
N MET A 297 0.20 2.22 -34.44
CA MET A 297 -0.73 3.35 -34.33
C MET A 297 -1.42 3.71 -35.66
N ASP A 298 -1.21 2.92 -36.72
CA ASP A 298 -1.79 3.13 -38.04
C ASP A 298 -1.52 4.55 -38.59
N CYS A 299 -0.28 5.04 -38.48
CA CYS A 299 0.13 6.31 -39.10
C CYS A 299 0.74 6.14 -40.49
N ASP A 300 0.80 7.24 -41.25
CA ASP A 300 1.45 7.28 -42.56
C ASP A 300 2.97 7.16 -42.36
N LEU A 301 3.47 5.94 -42.51
CA LEU A 301 4.87 5.60 -42.29
C LEU A 301 5.82 6.46 -43.13
N LYS A 302 5.43 6.82 -44.36
CA LYS A 302 6.27 7.65 -45.24
C LYS A 302 6.39 9.08 -44.70
N LYS A 303 5.26 9.67 -44.29
CA LYS A 303 5.27 10.99 -43.64
C LYS A 303 6.03 10.97 -42.32
N PHE A 304 5.80 9.93 -41.50
CA PHE A 304 6.47 9.75 -40.23
C PHE A 304 7.99 9.66 -40.39
N GLN A 305 8.48 8.79 -41.27
CA GLN A 305 9.91 8.65 -41.54
C GLN A 305 10.53 9.95 -42.09
N LYS A 306 9.80 10.67 -42.94
CA LYS A 306 10.22 11.99 -43.42
C LYS A 306 10.38 12.96 -42.26
N ALA A 307 9.39 13.07 -41.37
CA ALA A 307 9.41 13.94 -40.21
C ALA A 307 10.54 13.60 -39.23
N MET A 308 10.77 12.31 -38.99
CA MET A 308 11.86 11.82 -38.14
C MET A 308 13.24 12.12 -38.74
N LYS A 309 13.38 12.02 -40.07
CA LYS A 309 14.63 12.36 -40.78
C LYS A 309 14.87 13.87 -40.79
N SER A 310 13.84 14.68 -41.03
CA SER A 310 13.92 16.15 -41.03
C SER A 310 13.91 16.77 -39.63
N ARG A 311 13.73 15.96 -38.57
CA ARG A 311 13.69 16.43 -37.18
C ARG A 311 12.58 17.48 -36.98
N THR A 312 11.42 17.29 -37.62
CA THR A 312 10.32 18.27 -37.67
C THR A 312 9.92 18.77 -36.28
N HIS A 313 9.89 17.87 -35.29
CA HIS A 313 9.47 18.18 -33.92
C HIS A 313 10.63 18.49 -32.96
N ALA A 314 11.88 18.60 -33.44
CA ALA A 314 13.04 18.68 -32.56
C ALA A 314 13.06 19.93 -31.66
N SER A 315 12.59 21.08 -32.15
CA SER A 315 12.49 22.31 -31.33
C SER A 315 11.50 22.13 -30.18
N LYS A 316 10.31 21.58 -30.48
CA LYS A 316 9.27 21.28 -29.47
C LYS A 316 9.78 20.24 -28.46
N ALA A 317 10.40 19.16 -28.94
CA ALA A 317 11.02 18.14 -28.09
C ALA A 317 12.12 18.70 -27.17
N ALA A 318 12.94 19.63 -27.66
CA ALA A 318 13.98 20.29 -26.88
C ALA A 318 13.42 21.19 -25.78
N GLY A 319 12.35 21.95 -26.07
CA GLY A 319 11.64 22.76 -25.07
C GLY A 319 11.16 21.90 -23.89
N LEU A 320 10.55 20.75 -24.19
CA LEU A 320 10.07 19.82 -23.16
C LEU A 320 11.20 19.15 -22.39
N ALA A 321 12.31 18.85 -23.06
CA ALA A 321 13.50 18.34 -22.38
C ALA A 321 14.06 19.36 -21.38
N ALA A 322 13.93 20.66 -21.66
CA ALA A 322 14.27 21.70 -20.68
C ALA A 322 13.31 21.70 -19.48
N VAL A 323 12.02 21.43 -19.67
CA VAL A 323 11.05 21.24 -18.57
C VAL A 323 11.41 20.04 -17.73
N SER A 324 11.59 18.90 -18.38
CA SER A 324 12.02 17.64 -17.77
C SER A 324 13.30 17.82 -16.94
N LYS A 325 14.23 18.64 -17.42
CA LYS A 325 15.44 19.02 -16.69
C LYS A 325 15.19 19.81 -15.42
N LYS A 326 14.32 20.81 -15.49
CA LYS A 326 13.98 21.61 -14.31
C LYS A 326 13.19 20.80 -13.28
N LEU A 327 12.42 19.82 -13.73
CA LEU A 327 11.68 18.87 -12.91
C LEU A 327 12.51 17.68 -12.40
N ASN A 328 13.76 17.52 -12.84
CA ASN A 328 14.63 16.41 -12.47
C ASN A 328 13.98 15.02 -12.72
N LEU A 329 13.26 14.88 -13.85
CA LEU A 329 12.57 13.62 -14.23
C LEU A 329 13.54 12.49 -14.62
N ASP A 330 14.85 12.74 -14.61
CA ASP A 330 15.87 11.75 -14.96
C ASP A 330 16.06 10.66 -13.89
N ARG A 331 15.66 10.95 -12.66
CA ARG A 331 15.89 10.10 -11.49
C ARG A 331 14.60 9.69 -10.78
N GLN A 332 13.51 10.42 -10.97
CA GLN A 332 12.34 10.32 -10.13
C GLN A 332 11.07 10.40 -10.98
N LEU A 333 10.08 9.59 -10.61
CA LEU A 333 8.70 9.84 -10.96
C LEU A 333 8.30 11.14 -10.27
N VAL A 334 7.72 12.05 -11.03
CA VAL A 334 7.16 13.28 -10.48
C VAL A 334 5.69 13.29 -10.77
N PHE A 335 4.91 13.46 -9.72
CA PHE A 335 3.49 13.74 -9.84
C PHE A 335 3.09 14.76 -8.78
N ARG A 336 2.10 15.55 -9.13
CA ARG A 336 1.48 16.54 -8.28
C ARG A 336 0.12 16.00 -7.87
N ILE A 337 -0.21 16.01 -6.58
CA ILE A 337 -1.57 15.72 -6.09
C ILE A 337 -2.07 17.00 -5.47
N GLN A 338 -3.12 17.60 -6.05
CA GLN A 338 -3.55 18.95 -5.72
C GLN A 338 -2.38 19.94 -5.78
N ASP A 339 -2.01 20.58 -4.68
CA ASP A 339 -0.91 21.56 -4.60
C ASP A 339 0.35 20.98 -3.96
N SER A 340 0.45 19.66 -3.85
CA SER A 340 1.62 18.98 -3.30
C SER A 340 2.38 18.28 -4.41
N LEU A 341 3.68 18.53 -4.51
CA LEU A 341 4.56 17.84 -5.43
C LEU A 341 5.23 16.66 -4.74
N PHE A 342 5.26 15.54 -5.43
CA PHE A 342 5.86 14.31 -4.93
C PHE A 342 6.95 13.86 -5.90
N TYR A 343 8.15 13.69 -5.35
CA TYR A 343 9.30 13.09 -6.01
C TYR A 343 9.46 11.67 -5.50
N ASP A 344 9.31 10.67 -6.35
CA ASP A 344 9.32 9.29 -5.90
C ASP A 344 10.06 8.35 -6.84
N GLN A 345 10.71 7.33 -6.28
CA GLN A 345 11.17 6.20 -7.08
C GLN A 345 10.20 5.01 -7.01
N MET A 346 9.36 4.85 -5.97
CA MET A 346 8.32 3.80 -5.88
C MET A 346 7.41 3.89 -4.62
N SER A 347 7.85 4.59 -3.56
CA SER A 347 7.25 4.55 -2.22
C SER A 347 5.83 5.10 -2.15
N ILE A 348 5.55 6.20 -2.84
CA ILE A 348 4.23 6.82 -2.89
C ILE A 348 3.34 6.09 -3.87
N ILE A 349 3.85 5.57 -4.99
CA ILE A 349 3.03 4.70 -5.85
C ILE A 349 2.53 3.48 -5.06
N SER A 350 3.36 2.90 -4.18
CA SER A 350 2.94 1.81 -3.30
C SER A 350 1.95 2.21 -2.21
N ARG A 351 1.84 3.51 -1.91
CA ARG A 351 0.99 4.09 -0.85
C ARG A 351 -0.04 5.07 -1.40
N ILE A 352 -0.28 5.07 -2.71
CA ILE A 352 -1.11 6.08 -3.37
C ILE A 352 -2.55 6.00 -2.85
N ASP A 353 -3.00 4.79 -2.53
CA ASP A 353 -4.28 4.53 -1.90
C ASP A 353 -4.39 5.20 -0.52
N ASP A 354 -3.39 5.04 0.35
CA ASP A 354 -3.38 5.69 1.67
C ASP A 354 -3.44 7.21 1.53
N VAL A 355 -2.66 7.76 0.59
CA VAL A 355 -2.61 9.21 0.32
C VAL A 355 -3.97 9.73 -0.12
N LEU A 356 -4.59 9.04 -1.08
CA LEU A 356 -5.89 9.44 -1.59
C LEU A 356 -7.01 9.22 -0.57
N GLU A 357 -6.94 8.18 0.26
CA GLU A 357 -7.85 7.99 1.40
C GLU A 357 -7.71 9.14 2.40
N GLY A 358 -6.50 9.59 2.70
CA GLY A 358 -6.24 10.79 3.50
C GLY A 358 -6.92 12.03 2.91
N PHE A 359 -6.70 12.29 1.61
CA PHE A 359 -7.34 13.41 0.91
C PHE A 359 -8.86 13.31 0.91
N VAL A 360 -9.44 12.12 0.74
CA VAL A 360 -10.89 11.90 0.76
C VAL A 360 -11.47 12.08 2.16
N LYS A 361 -10.79 11.56 3.19
CA LYS A 361 -11.24 11.58 4.59
C LYS A 361 -11.12 12.96 5.23
N TYR A 362 -10.12 13.75 4.84
CA TYR A 362 -9.81 15.07 5.40
C TYR A 362 -9.80 16.15 4.31
N PRO A 363 -10.97 16.54 3.76
CA PRO A 363 -11.05 17.55 2.71
C PRO A 363 -10.53 18.93 3.14
N GLU A 364 -10.55 19.24 4.44
CA GLU A 364 -10.02 20.48 5.01
C GLU A 364 -8.50 20.58 4.97
N ALA A 365 -7.79 19.47 4.76
CA ALA A 365 -6.34 19.44 4.63
C ALA A 365 -5.87 19.74 3.18
N ARG A 366 -6.79 19.86 2.23
CA ARG A 366 -6.49 20.08 0.80
C ARG A 366 -5.93 21.47 0.51
#